data_AF-A0A1D2AGJ4-F1
#
_entry.id   AF-A0A1D2AGJ4-F1
#
_cell.length_a   1.000
_cell.length_b   1.000
_cell.length_c   1.000
_cell.angle_alpha   90.00
_cell.angle_beta   90.00
_cell.angle_gamma   90.00
#
_symmetry.space_group_name_H-M   'P 1'
#
loop_
_entity.id
_entity.type
_entity.pdbx_description
1 polymer ?
#
loop_
_entity_poly.entity_id
_entity_poly.type
_entity_poly.pdbx_seq_one_letter_code
_entity_poly.pdbx_strand_id
1 'polypeptide(L)'
;MYTEETEEHILAGNPDFVLDAIDNIDTKVALLVACRARGIPVLASAGAGAKADPTRLRIVDVAESVADPLARAVRHRLRREHGIADGVPVLLSTEKPRVGLIFGGEEGASPLDYQVVPNFRIRTIPVLGTMPALFGMAAASWILCQLAGKPFVPEPVFTIEIKQYQTQLHRLEDREHARFGTSAGVQVDLQEVEALVREYWRGRSARQAVGSNDKGLGRSIGHLALTRWDAGRPASPGNLVLLTQEEADAHDALAQGSQGSVHDALALQALRAREPAFCARVEAVLGRVRAQFGC
;
A
#
# COMPACT_ATOMS: atom_id res chain seq x y z
N MET A 1 2.35 -21.64 -22.04
CA MET A 1 1.34 -20.89 -21.26
C MET A 1 1.37 -21.47 -19.86
N TYR A 2 1.24 -20.65 -18.81
CA TYR A 2 1.27 -21.16 -17.44
C TYR A 2 0.03 -22.06 -17.18
N THR A 3 0.27 -23.24 -16.65
CA THR A 3 -0.71 -24.24 -16.21
C THR A 3 -0.17 -24.92 -14.96
N GLU A 4 -1.01 -25.61 -14.20
CA GLU A 4 -0.53 -26.40 -13.04
C GLU A 4 0.55 -27.42 -13.44
N GLU A 5 0.41 -28.05 -14.61
CA GLU A 5 1.38 -29.03 -15.13
C GLU A 5 2.73 -28.42 -15.52
N THR A 6 2.74 -27.14 -15.95
CA THR A 6 3.96 -26.46 -16.41
C THR A 6 4.59 -25.59 -15.32
N GLU A 7 3.91 -25.44 -14.18
CA GLU A 7 4.32 -24.61 -13.05
C GLU A 7 5.73 -24.95 -12.56
N GLU A 8 6.01 -26.24 -12.30
CA GLU A 8 7.32 -26.68 -11.82
C GLU A 8 8.45 -26.33 -12.80
N HIS A 9 8.19 -26.48 -14.09
CA HIS A 9 9.17 -26.17 -15.12
C HIS A 9 9.38 -24.66 -15.28
N ILE A 10 8.31 -23.86 -15.24
CA ILE A 10 8.38 -22.39 -15.40
C ILE A 10 9.04 -21.73 -14.19
N LEU A 11 8.77 -22.23 -12.99
CA LEU A 11 9.34 -21.72 -11.74
C LEU A 11 10.61 -22.48 -11.31
N ALA A 12 11.11 -23.37 -12.17
CA ALA A 12 12.37 -24.08 -11.93
C ALA A 12 13.54 -23.09 -11.81
N GLY A 13 14.55 -23.46 -11.02
CA GLY A 13 15.76 -22.65 -10.85
C GLY A 13 15.65 -21.52 -9.82
N ASN A 14 14.52 -21.42 -9.10
CA ASN A 14 14.29 -20.45 -8.03
C ASN A 14 14.59 -18.99 -8.46
N PRO A 15 13.79 -18.43 -9.37
CA PRO A 15 14.03 -17.08 -9.88
C PRO A 15 14.08 -16.05 -8.75
N ASP A 16 14.99 -15.08 -8.84
CA ASP A 16 15.11 -14.00 -7.86
C ASP A 16 13.84 -13.12 -7.81
N PHE A 17 13.10 -13.08 -8.92
CA PHE A 17 11.87 -12.32 -9.05
C PHE A 17 10.97 -12.85 -10.17
N VAL A 18 9.65 -12.76 -9.99
CA VAL A 18 8.65 -13.04 -11.03
C VAL A 18 7.86 -11.78 -11.37
N LEU A 19 7.80 -11.43 -12.66
CA LEU A 19 6.88 -10.42 -13.19
C LEU A 19 5.71 -11.12 -13.88
N ASP A 20 4.52 -10.98 -13.29
CA ASP A 20 3.30 -11.54 -13.83
C ASP A 20 2.59 -10.53 -14.76
N ALA A 21 2.65 -10.78 -16.07
CA ALA A 21 1.99 -9.99 -17.10
C ALA A 21 0.80 -10.74 -17.77
N ILE A 22 0.20 -11.69 -17.05
CA ILE A 22 -0.91 -12.51 -17.56
C ILE A 22 -2.23 -11.71 -17.51
N ASP A 23 -3.14 -11.92 -18.45
CA ASP A 23 -4.46 -11.25 -18.50
C ASP A 23 -5.63 -12.16 -18.06
N ASN A 24 -5.45 -13.48 -18.15
CA ASN A 24 -6.38 -14.48 -17.65
C ASN A 24 -6.35 -14.54 -16.11
N ILE A 25 -7.53 -14.40 -15.49
CA ILE A 25 -7.66 -14.31 -14.03
C ILE A 25 -7.26 -15.61 -13.34
N ASP A 26 -7.74 -16.76 -13.82
CA ASP A 26 -7.45 -18.08 -13.21
C ASP A 26 -5.95 -18.36 -13.21
N THR A 27 -5.32 -18.17 -14.37
CA THR A 27 -3.90 -18.42 -14.58
C THR A 27 -3.04 -17.47 -13.74
N LYS A 28 -3.43 -16.19 -13.68
CA LYS A 28 -2.77 -15.19 -12.83
C LYS A 28 -2.86 -15.57 -11.35
N VAL A 29 -4.04 -15.94 -10.87
CA VAL A 29 -4.23 -16.34 -9.47
C VAL A 29 -3.37 -17.56 -9.13
N ALA A 30 -3.37 -18.59 -9.99
CA ALA A 30 -2.55 -19.78 -9.81
C ALA A 30 -1.05 -19.44 -9.68
N LEU A 31 -0.51 -18.61 -10.58
CA LEU A 31 0.88 -18.15 -10.52
C LEU A 31 1.20 -17.39 -9.22
N LEU A 32 0.32 -16.48 -8.78
CA LEU A 32 0.53 -15.71 -7.56
C LEU A 32 0.52 -16.58 -6.30
N VAL A 33 -0.38 -17.57 -6.25
CA VAL A 33 -0.44 -18.57 -5.17
C VAL A 33 0.83 -19.40 -5.15
N ALA A 34 1.27 -19.89 -6.32
CA ALA A 34 2.47 -20.69 -6.49
C ALA A 34 3.75 -19.95 -6.08
N CYS A 35 3.90 -18.69 -6.47
CA CYS A 35 5.02 -17.84 -6.06
C CYS A 35 5.01 -17.63 -4.54
N ARG A 36 3.84 -17.32 -3.95
CA ARG A 36 3.70 -17.13 -2.50
C ARG A 36 4.04 -18.40 -1.72
N ALA A 37 3.57 -19.56 -2.16
CA ALA A 37 3.86 -20.84 -1.53
C ALA A 37 5.35 -21.19 -1.51
N ARG A 38 6.08 -20.78 -2.57
CA ARG A 38 7.54 -20.99 -2.71
C ARG A 38 8.39 -19.87 -2.10
N GLY A 39 7.77 -18.79 -1.60
CA GLY A 39 8.49 -17.61 -1.12
C GLY A 39 9.20 -16.83 -2.23
N ILE A 40 8.79 -17.00 -3.49
CA ILE A 40 9.36 -16.29 -4.64
C ILE A 40 8.76 -14.88 -4.70
N PRO A 41 9.57 -13.80 -4.69
CA PRO A 41 9.09 -12.45 -4.86
C PRO A 41 8.37 -12.27 -6.20
N VAL A 42 7.20 -11.64 -6.19
CA VAL A 42 6.36 -11.47 -7.38
C VAL A 42 5.76 -10.07 -7.46
N LEU A 43 5.66 -9.53 -8.67
CA LEU A 43 4.91 -8.32 -9.00
C LEU A 43 3.85 -8.66 -10.04
N ALA A 44 2.58 -8.45 -9.71
CA ALA A 44 1.49 -8.62 -10.67
C ALA A 44 1.28 -7.34 -11.49
N SER A 45 1.12 -7.46 -12.80
CA SER A 45 0.61 -6.37 -13.64
C SER A 45 -0.90 -6.50 -13.78
N ALA A 46 -1.60 -5.37 -13.60
CA ALA A 46 -3.01 -5.23 -13.92
C ALA A 46 -3.22 -4.91 -15.42
N GLY A 47 -4.46 -4.58 -15.81
CA GLY A 47 -4.78 -4.31 -17.21
C GLY A 47 -4.31 -2.92 -17.66
N ALA A 48 -3.54 -2.83 -18.75
CA ALA A 48 -3.15 -1.56 -19.37
C ALA A 48 -4.16 -1.03 -20.41
N GLY A 49 -5.18 -1.82 -20.76
CA GLY A 49 -6.16 -1.48 -21.78
C GLY A 49 -7.11 -0.33 -21.38
N ALA A 50 -7.62 0.37 -22.39
CA ALA A 50 -8.53 1.51 -22.29
C ALA A 50 -8.03 2.69 -21.44
N LYS A 51 -6.71 2.80 -21.28
CA LYS A 51 -6.01 3.82 -20.48
C LYS A 51 -5.05 4.62 -21.35
N ALA A 52 -4.73 5.84 -20.91
CA ALA A 52 -3.83 6.75 -21.62
C ALA A 52 -3.03 7.68 -20.71
N ASP A 53 -3.36 7.81 -19.42
CA ASP A 53 -2.70 8.71 -18.49
C ASP A 53 -1.58 7.99 -17.71
N PRO A 54 -0.30 8.24 -18.06
CA PRO A 54 0.82 7.58 -17.41
C PRO A 54 1.11 8.11 -16.00
N THR A 55 0.62 9.29 -15.65
CA THR A 55 0.83 9.89 -14.32
C THR A 55 0.07 9.16 -13.22
N ARG A 56 -0.85 8.27 -13.61
CA ARG A 56 -1.74 7.51 -12.73
C ARG A 56 -1.30 6.08 -12.48
N LEU A 57 -0.15 5.68 -12.98
CA LEU A 57 0.49 4.41 -12.66
C LEU A 57 0.87 4.36 -11.18
N ARG A 58 0.54 3.26 -10.51
CA ARG A 58 0.83 3.03 -9.10
C ARG A 58 1.14 1.55 -8.88
N ILE A 59 2.12 1.28 -8.02
CA ILE A 59 2.37 -0.06 -7.50
C ILE A 59 1.77 -0.09 -6.10
N VAL A 60 0.78 -0.94 -5.88
CA VAL A 60 0.07 -1.03 -4.60
C VAL A 60 -0.04 -2.46 -4.15
N ASP A 61 -0.41 -2.67 -2.89
CA ASP A 61 -0.84 -3.99 -2.46
C ASP A 61 -2.13 -4.40 -3.17
N VAL A 62 -2.30 -5.70 -3.46
CA VAL A 62 -3.51 -6.26 -4.06
C VAL A 62 -4.76 -5.88 -3.28
N ALA A 63 -4.69 -5.71 -1.96
CA ALA A 63 -5.79 -5.22 -1.12
C ALA A 63 -6.32 -3.85 -1.56
N GLU A 64 -5.46 -3.00 -2.11
CA GLU A 64 -5.75 -1.63 -2.55
C GLU A 64 -6.15 -1.53 -4.02
N SER A 65 -6.19 -2.64 -4.76
CA SER A 65 -6.41 -2.67 -6.21
C SER A 65 -7.84 -2.40 -6.71
N VAL A 66 -8.64 -1.59 -6.00
CA VAL A 66 -10.07 -1.37 -6.31
C VAL A 66 -10.30 -0.65 -7.65
N ALA A 67 -9.35 0.18 -8.08
CA ALA A 67 -9.48 0.99 -9.28
C ALA A 67 -9.42 0.17 -10.59
N ASP A 68 -8.82 -1.03 -10.56
CA ASP A 68 -8.62 -1.84 -11.75
C ASP A 68 -9.52 -3.09 -11.74
N PRO A 69 -10.33 -3.34 -12.80
CA PRO A 69 -11.22 -4.49 -12.85
C PRO A 69 -10.53 -5.86 -12.79
N LEU A 70 -9.37 -6.00 -13.45
CA LEU A 70 -8.61 -7.27 -13.46
C LEU A 70 -8.02 -7.51 -12.07
N ALA A 71 -7.33 -6.53 -11.52
CA ALA A 71 -6.72 -6.66 -10.19
C ALA A 71 -7.77 -6.85 -9.08
N ARG A 72 -8.94 -6.20 -9.19
CA ARG A 72 -10.07 -6.42 -8.28
C ARG A 72 -10.59 -7.85 -8.32
N ALA A 73 -10.70 -8.46 -9.51
CA ALA A 73 -11.13 -9.85 -9.65
C ALA A 73 -10.10 -10.82 -9.07
N VAL A 74 -8.82 -10.57 -9.33
CA VAL A 74 -7.68 -11.32 -8.76
C VAL A 74 -7.69 -11.24 -7.23
N ARG A 75 -7.80 -10.04 -6.65
CA ARG A 75 -7.93 -9.83 -5.20
C ARG A 75 -9.07 -10.66 -4.62
N HIS A 76 -10.24 -10.62 -5.25
CA HIS A 76 -11.42 -11.32 -4.76
C HIS A 76 -11.19 -12.83 -4.74
N ARG A 77 -10.63 -13.41 -5.80
CA ARG A 77 -10.32 -14.85 -5.85
C ARG A 77 -9.23 -15.25 -4.86
N LEU A 78 -8.11 -14.53 -4.83
CA LEU A 78 -7.03 -14.73 -3.86
C LEU A 78 -7.55 -14.79 -2.42
N ARG A 79 -8.41 -13.84 -2.04
CA ARG A 79 -8.99 -13.79 -0.70
C ARG A 79 -9.98 -14.93 -0.44
N ARG A 80 -10.89 -15.19 -1.38
CA ARG A 80 -11.99 -16.14 -1.19
C ARG A 80 -11.53 -17.59 -1.25
N GLU A 81 -10.65 -17.92 -2.18
CA GLU A 81 -10.26 -19.31 -2.50
C GLU A 81 -8.97 -19.72 -1.82
N HIS A 82 -8.09 -18.76 -1.49
CA HIS A 82 -6.77 -19.05 -0.95
C HIS A 82 -6.45 -18.32 0.38
N GLY A 83 -7.39 -17.53 0.92
CA GLY A 83 -7.17 -16.77 2.16
C GLY A 83 -6.10 -15.68 2.05
N ILE A 84 -5.74 -15.28 0.83
CA ILE A 84 -4.71 -14.27 0.56
C ILE A 84 -5.37 -12.89 0.48
N ALA A 85 -5.32 -12.13 1.57
CA ALA A 85 -5.94 -10.81 1.64
C ALA A 85 -5.03 -9.68 1.11
N ASP A 86 -3.73 -9.82 1.28
CA ASP A 86 -2.69 -8.83 0.95
C ASP A 86 -1.32 -9.50 0.76
N GLY A 87 -0.27 -8.69 0.65
CA GLY A 87 1.13 -9.13 0.52
C GLY A 87 1.56 -9.40 -0.92
N VAL A 88 0.70 -9.10 -1.89
CA VAL A 88 1.00 -9.24 -3.33
C VAL A 88 1.03 -7.85 -3.94
N PRO A 89 2.21 -7.33 -4.36
CA PRO A 89 2.28 -6.05 -5.03
C PRO A 89 1.71 -6.14 -6.45
N VAL A 90 0.97 -5.11 -6.85
CA VAL A 90 0.26 -5.00 -8.12
C VAL A 90 0.55 -3.65 -8.74
N LEU A 91 1.10 -3.65 -9.95
CA LEU A 91 1.18 -2.46 -10.81
C LEU A 91 -0.16 -2.25 -11.51
N LEU A 92 -0.79 -1.10 -11.28
CA LEU A 92 -2.07 -0.71 -11.89
C LEU A 92 -2.07 0.76 -12.30
N SER A 93 -3.11 1.17 -13.03
CA SER A 93 -3.44 2.58 -13.20
C SER A 93 -4.71 2.91 -12.45
N THR A 94 -4.73 4.05 -11.76
CA THR A 94 -5.93 4.58 -11.10
C THR A 94 -6.91 5.22 -12.10
N GLU A 95 -6.51 5.37 -13.36
CA GLU A 95 -7.33 5.91 -14.44
C GLU A 95 -8.56 5.04 -14.70
N LYS A 96 -9.73 5.69 -14.74
CA LYS A 96 -10.96 5.03 -15.20
C LYS A 96 -10.84 4.76 -16.71
N PRO A 97 -11.24 3.58 -17.20
CA PRO A 97 -11.25 3.29 -18.63
C PRO A 97 -11.92 4.40 -19.44
N ARG A 98 -11.22 4.95 -20.43
CA ARG A 98 -11.71 6.06 -21.26
C ARG A 98 -12.65 5.62 -22.37
N VAL A 99 -12.56 4.34 -22.75
CA VAL A 99 -13.22 3.78 -23.92
C VAL A 99 -13.81 2.42 -23.58
N GLY A 100 -14.94 2.11 -24.22
CA GLY A 100 -15.62 0.83 -24.08
C GLY A 100 -14.95 -0.30 -24.85
N LEU A 101 -15.48 -1.49 -24.68
CA LEU A 101 -15.12 -2.66 -25.47
C LEU A 101 -15.52 -2.45 -26.94
N ILE A 102 -14.59 -2.74 -27.86
CA ILE A 102 -14.84 -2.65 -29.30
C ILE A 102 -15.11 -4.06 -29.83
N PHE A 103 -16.11 -4.19 -30.69
CA PHE A 103 -16.38 -5.39 -31.45
C PHE A 103 -15.98 -5.14 -32.90
N GLY A 104 -15.20 -6.06 -33.48
CA GLY A 104 -14.68 -5.95 -34.85
C GLY A 104 -15.49 -6.74 -35.88
N GLY A 105 -16.70 -7.24 -35.53
CA GLY A 105 -17.58 -7.92 -36.47
C GLY A 105 -18.42 -6.95 -37.30
N GLU A 106 -19.15 -7.49 -38.27
CA GLU A 106 -20.01 -6.72 -39.16
C GLU A 106 -21.14 -6.00 -38.40
N GLU A 107 -21.60 -4.86 -38.91
CA GLU A 107 -22.71 -4.11 -38.30
C GLU A 107 -23.96 -5.00 -38.22
N GLY A 108 -24.47 -5.21 -37.00
CA GLY A 108 -25.65 -6.04 -36.72
C GLY A 108 -25.35 -7.48 -36.31
N ALA A 109 -24.10 -7.93 -36.35
CA ALA A 109 -23.73 -9.28 -35.91
C ALA A 109 -23.55 -9.35 -34.38
N SER A 110 -23.99 -10.46 -33.78
CA SER A 110 -23.82 -10.70 -32.35
C SER A 110 -22.36 -11.11 -32.08
N PRO A 111 -21.75 -10.69 -30.97
CA PRO A 111 -20.43 -11.19 -30.58
C PRO A 111 -20.37 -12.73 -30.51
N LEU A 112 -21.47 -13.38 -30.13
CA LEU A 112 -21.54 -14.84 -30.07
C LEU A 112 -21.30 -15.50 -31.44
N ASP A 113 -21.59 -14.80 -32.54
CA ASP A 113 -21.49 -15.32 -33.90
C ASP A 113 -20.02 -15.52 -34.34
N TYR A 114 -19.06 -14.89 -33.66
CA TYR A 114 -17.62 -14.97 -33.97
C TYR A 114 -16.83 -15.74 -32.90
N GLN A 115 -17.50 -16.48 -32.02
CA GLN A 115 -16.83 -17.25 -30.97
C GLN A 115 -16.28 -18.57 -31.53
N VAL A 116 -15.07 -18.52 -32.10
CA VAL A 116 -14.41 -19.71 -32.68
C VAL A 116 -13.95 -20.70 -31.60
N VAL A 117 -13.68 -20.22 -30.38
CA VAL A 117 -13.20 -21.03 -29.25
C VAL A 117 -14.00 -20.66 -28.00
N PRO A 118 -14.48 -21.65 -27.22
CA PRO A 118 -15.09 -21.39 -25.92
C PRO A 118 -14.17 -20.52 -25.05
N ASN A 119 -14.71 -19.47 -24.43
CA ASN A 119 -13.99 -18.49 -23.61
C ASN A 119 -13.03 -17.53 -24.35
N PHE A 120 -12.97 -17.54 -25.69
CA PHE A 120 -12.19 -16.52 -26.41
C PHE A 120 -12.88 -15.14 -26.35
N ARG A 121 -12.09 -14.09 -26.12
CA ARG A 121 -12.60 -12.73 -25.97
C ARG A 121 -12.95 -12.16 -27.34
N ILE A 122 -14.24 -12.07 -27.64
CA ILE A 122 -14.72 -11.52 -28.93
C ILE A 122 -14.67 -9.98 -28.95
N ARG A 123 -14.81 -9.35 -27.79
CA ARG A 123 -14.69 -7.91 -27.65
C ARG A 123 -13.30 -7.53 -27.15
N THR A 124 -12.65 -6.64 -27.88
CA THR A 124 -11.27 -6.22 -27.61
C THR A 124 -11.29 -4.95 -26.78
N ILE A 125 -10.49 -4.93 -25.72
CA ILE A 125 -10.19 -3.68 -25.01
C ILE A 125 -9.16 -2.93 -25.86
N PRO A 126 -9.45 -1.73 -26.37
CA PRO A 126 -8.47 -0.97 -27.14
C PRO A 126 -7.25 -0.63 -26.27
N VAL A 127 -6.06 -0.66 -26.86
CA VAL A 127 -4.80 -0.44 -26.16
C VAL A 127 -4.06 0.71 -26.83
N LEU A 128 -3.74 1.75 -26.07
CA LEU A 128 -2.74 2.74 -26.48
C LEU A 128 -1.36 2.15 -26.21
N GLY A 129 -0.58 1.88 -27.26
CA GLY A 129 0.67 1.11 -27.16
C GLY A 129 1.71 1.66 -26.17
N THR A 130 1.68 2.97 -25.88
CA THR A 130 2.53 3.58 -24.86
C THR A 130 2.21 3.10 -23.44
N MET A 131 0.96 2.74 -23.15
CA MET A 131 0.56 2.33 -21.80
C MET A 131 1.17 0.99 -21.39
N PRO A 132 1.05 -0.12 -22.14
CA PRO A 132 1.77 -1.35 -21.80
C PRO A 132 3.28 -1.17 -21.68
N ALA A 133 3.89 -0.35 -22.55
CA ALA A 133 5.32 -0.06 -22.46
C ALA A 133 5.69 0.63 -21.14
N LEU A 134 4.89 1.62 -20.71
CA LEU A 134 5.09 2.32 -19.45
C LEU A 134 4.82 1.42 -18.23
N PHE A 135 3.86 0.48 -18.32
CA PHE A 135 3.70 -0.57 -17.31
C PHE A 135 4.97 -1.42 -17.21
N GLY A 136 5.50 -1.90 -18.33
CA GLY A 136 6.74 -2.69 -18.37
C GLY A 136 7.93 -1.96 -17.77
N MET A 137 8.12 -0.68 -18.12
CA MET A 137 9.21 0.14 -17.60
C MET A 137 9.06 0.42 -16.09
N ALA A 138 7.85 0.71 -15.63
CA ALA A 138 7.58 0.91 -14.20
C ALA A 138 7.83 -0.37 -13.39
N ALA A 139 7.40 -1.53 -13.90
CA ALA A 139 7.65 -2.83 -13.30
C ALA A 139 9.16 -3.12 -13.21
N ALA A 140 9.89 -2.95 -14.30
CA ALA A 140 11.33 -3.17 -14.35
C ALA A 140 12.08 -2.28 -13.33
N SER A 141 11.77 -0.99 -13.29
CA SER A 141 12.38 -0.05 -12.34
C SER A 141 12.16 -0.50 -10.89
N TRP A 142 10.92 -0.84 -10.53
CA TRP A 142 10.61 -1.28 -9.18
C TRP A 142 11.32 -2.59 -8.82
N ILE A 143 11.28 -3.61 -9.70
CA ILE A 143 11.95 -4.90 -9.49
C ILE A 143 13.46 -4.71 -9.31
N LEU A 144 14.11 -3.94 -10.18
CA LEU A 144 15.55 -3.68 -10.09
C LEU A 144 15.93 -2.98 -8.78
N CYS A 145 15.12 -2.04 -8.30
CA CYS A 145 15.32 -1.40 -7.01
C CYS A 145 15.17 -2.39 -5.83
N GLN A 146 14.23 -3.33 -5.88
CA GLN A 146 14.10 -4.40 -4.88
C GLN A 146 15.37 -5.27 -4.87
N LEU A 147 15.78 -5.77 -6.03
CA LEU A 147 16.94 -6.65 -6.19
C LEU A 147 18.26 -5.97 -5.79
N ALA A 148 18.38 -4.66 -6.05
CA ALA A 148 19.56 -3.87 -5.67
C ALA A 148 19.61 -3.52 -4.17
N GLY A 149 18.65 -3.94 -3.35
CA GLY A 149 18.56 -3.59 -1.94
C GLY A 149 18.26 -2.10 -1.69
N LYS A 150 17.71 -1.41 -2.68
CA LYS A 150 17.30 0.02 -2.61
C LYS A 150 15.81 0.18 -2.94
N PRO A 151 14.91 -0.49 -2.19
CA PRO A 151 13.49 -0.41 -2.47
C PRO A 151 12.97 1.01 -2.25
N PHE A 152 12.22 1.54 -3.22
CA PHE A 152 11.38 2.71 -2.99
C PHE A 152 9.97 2.27 -2.60
N VAL A 153 9.32 3.11 -1.80
CA VAL A 153 8.00 2.88 -1.25
C VAL A 153 7.00 3.60 -2.17
N PRO A 154 6.16 2.89 -2.93
CA PRO A 154 5.16 3.55 -3.76
C PRO A 154 4.13 4.30 -2.92
N GLU A 155 3.62 5.41 -3.47
CA GLU A 155 2.48 6.11 -2.89
C GLU A 155 1.22 5.23 -2.88
N PRO A 156 0.44 5.23 -1.78
CA PRO A 156 -0.84 4.53 -1.76
C PRO A 156 -1.90 5.24 -2.62
N VAL A 157 -2.95 4.48 -2.97
CA VAL A 157 -4.01 4.94 -3.87
C VAL A 157 -5.21 5.55 -3.13
N PHE A 158 -5.30 5.39 -1.80
CA PHE A 158 -6.41 5.96 -1.05
C PHE A 158 -6.35 7.50 -1.08
N THR A 159 -7.49 8.13 -1.34
CA THR A 159 -7.62 9.59 -1.26
C THR A 159 -8.19 9.92 0.12
N ILE A 160 -7.38 10.51 0.99
CA ILE A 160 -7.85 11.10 2.24
C ILE A 160 -8.28 12.53 1.92
N GLU A 161 -9.46 12.93 2.38
CA GLU A 161 -9.91 14.31 2.20
C GLU A 161 -9.05 15.26 3.06
N ILE A 162 -8.76 16.46 2.55
CA ILE A 162 -7.98 17.49 3.28
C ILE A 162 -8.52 17.71 4.70
N LYS A 163 -9.85 17.67 4.88
CA LYS A 163 -10.51 17.79 6.19
C LYS A 163 -10.05 16.74 7.20
N GLN A 164 -9.76 15.53 6.74
CA GLN A 164 -9.31 14.46 7.63
C GLN A 164 -7.87 14.70 8.10
N TYR A 165 -6.98 15.27 7.25
CA TYR A 165 -5.65 15.69 7.70
C TYR A 165 -5.70 16.88 8.67
N GLN A 166 -6.56 17.87 8.40
CA GLN A 166 -6.82 18.97 9.33
C GLN A 166 -7.30 18.45 10.70
N THR A 167 -8.17 17.45 10.68
CA THR A 167 -8.64 16.78 11.91
C THR A 167 -7.48 16.09 12.65
N GLN A 168 -6.52 15.49 11.94
CA GLN A 168 -5.34 14.88 12.58
C GLN A 168 -4.42 15.94 13.21
N LEU A 169 -4.17 17.05 12.51
CA LEU A 169 -3.36 18.15 13.04
C LEU A 169 -4.00 18.76 14.29
N HIS A 170 -5.30 19.06 14.23
CA HIS A 170 -6.01 19.62 15.38
C HIS A 170 -6.01 18.68 16.59
N ARG A 171 -6.20 17.37 16.36
CA ARG A 171 -6.07 16.37 17.43
C ARG A 171 -4.67 16.32 18.02
N LEU A 172 -3.64 16.46 17.20
CA LEU A 172 -2.26 16.51 17.69
C LEU A 172 -2.05 17.75 18.58
N GLU A 173 -2.55 18.92 18.17
CA GLU A 173 -2.52 20.15 18.98
C GLU A 173 -3.27 19.99 20.30
N ASP A 174 -4.48 19.43 20.28
CA ASP A 174 -5.29 19.16 21.47
C ASP A 174 -4.57 18.22 22.44
N ARG A 175 -3.96 17.15 21.93
CA ARG A 175 -3.18 16.20 22.73
C ARG A 175 -1.94 16.85 23.33
N GLU A 176 -1.24 17.67 22.56
CA GLU A 176 -0.07 18.41 23.03
C GLU A 176 -0.45 19.39 24.12
N HIS A 177 -1.55 20.13 23.94
CA HIS A 177 -2.08 21.03 24.95
C HIS A 177 -2.49 20.28 26.23
N ALA A 178 -3.20 19.14 26.10
CA ALA A 178 -3.62 18.33 27.23
C ALA A 178 -2.44 17.75 28.03
N ARG A 179 -1.34 17.40 27.36
CA ARG A 179 -0.18 16.76 28.00
C ARG A 179 0.85 17.75 28.52
N PHE A 180 1.14 18.81 27.78
CA PHE A 180 2.24 19.72 28.05
C PHE A 180 1.77 21.14 28.40
N GLY A 181 0.45 21.37 28.45
CA GLY A 181 -0.16 22.68 28.71
C GLY A 181 -0.07 23.67 27.55
N THR A 182 0.53 23.28 26.42
CA THR A 182 0.72 24.13 25.24
C THR A 182 0.85 23.30 23.98
N SER A 183 0.41 23.85 22.84
CA SER A 183 0.63 23.28 21.50
C SER A 183 1.93 23.78 20.86
N ALA A 184 2.73 24.61 21.54
CA ALA A 184 4.01 25.11 21.02
C ALA A 184 5.05 24.01 20.73
N GLY A 185 4.83 22.79 21.23
CA GLY A 185 5.62 21.60 20.92
C GLY A 185 5.31 20.96 19.56
N VAL A 186 4.20 21.34 18.92
CA VAL A 186 3.86 20.93 17.55
C VAL A 186 4.76 21.68 16.57
N GLN A 187 5.64 20.93 15.92
CA GLN A 187 6.59 21.44 14.93
C GLN A 187 6.33 20.80 13.57
N VAL A 188 5.04 20.59 13.25
CA VAL A 188 4.59 20.08 11.97
C VAL A 188 3.46 20.94 11.39
N ASP A 189 3.46 21.10 10.08
CA ASP A 189 2.36 21.70 9.34
C ASP A 189 1.39 20.67 8.73
N LEU A 190 0.35 21.15 8.03
CA LEU A 190 -0.64 20.28 7.41
C LEU A 190 -0.07 19.38 6.30
N GLN A 191 0.92 19.87 5.54
CA GLN A 191 1.57 19.09 4.47
C GLN A 191 2.44 17.98 5.06
N GLU A 192 3.14 18.26 6.15
CA GLU A 192 3.92 17.27 6.89
C GLU A 192 3.02 16.21 7.54
N VAL A 193 1.88 16.62 8.10
CA VAL A 193 0.85 15.68 8.58
C VAL A 193 0.30 14.82 7.44
N GLU A 194 0.02 15.41 6.27
CA GLU A 194 -0.37 14.65 5.08
C GLU A 194 0.69 13.62 4.70
N ALA A 195 1.96 14.03 4.57
CA ALA A 195 3.06 13.14 4.20
C ALA A 195 3.21 11.99 5.23
N LEU A 196 3.22 12.30 6.52
CA LEU A 196 3.31 11.30 7.59
C LEU A 196 2.18 10.28 7.50
N VAL A 197 0.93 10.75 7.45
CA VAL A 197 -0.25 9.87 7.46
C VAL A 197 -0.35 9.08 6.15
N ARG A 198 -0.17 9.74 5.00
CA ARG A 198 -0.36 9.15 3.67
C ARG A 198 0.82 8.27 3.25
N GLU A 199 2.04 8.76 3.35
CA GLU A 199 3.20 8.12 2.74
C GLU A 199 3.92 7.17 3.70
N TYR A 200 4.18 7.64 4.93
CA TYR A 200 4.99 6.89 5.90
C TYR A 200 4.17 5.87 6.69
N TRP A 201 3.01 6.27 7.19
CA TRP A 201 2.12 5.41 7.98
C TRP A 201 1.00 4.77 7.14
N ARG A 202 0.81 5.22 5.89
CA ARG A 202 -0.16 4.67 4.92
C ARG A 202 -1.59 4.56 5.47
N GLY A 203 -1.98 5.49 6.33
CA GLY A 203 -3.30 5.53 6.96
C GLY A 203 -3.58 4.33 7.87
N ARG A 204 -2.53 3.75 8.47
CA ARG A 204 -2.61 2.60 9.38
C ARG A 204 -1.96 2.93 10.72
N SER A 205 -2.43 2.28 11.77
CA SER A 205 -1.69 2.28 13.04
C SER A 205 -0.33 1.60 12.84
N ALA A 206 0.71 2.13 13.47
CA ALA A 206 2.02 1.52 13.55
C ALA A 206 2.03 0.12 14.19
N ARG A 207 0.99 -0.19 15.00
CA ARG A 207 0.80 -1.50 15.62
C ARG A 207 0.10 -2.49 14.69
N GLN A 208 -0.57 -2.02 13.66
CA GLN A 208 -1.29 -2.87 12.72
C GLN A 208 -0.32 -3.62 11.81
N ALA A 209 -0.38 -4.95 11.82
CA ALA A 209 0.39 -5.77 10.89
C ALA A 209 -0.11 -5.56 9.44
N VAL A 210 0.82 -5.60 8.49
CA VAL A 210 0.48 -5.83 7.07
C VAL A 210 -0.20 -7.21 7.03
N GLY A 211 -1.52 -7.28 6.81
CA GLY A 211 -2.27 -8.53 6.98
C GLY A 211 -3.72 -8.40 7.47
N SER A 212 -4.07 -7.36 8.23
CA SER A 212 -5.38 -7.30 8.91
C SER A 212 -6.47 -6.69 8.01
N ASN A 213 -7.52 -7.47 7.71
CA ASN A 213 -8.80 -7.11 7.08
C ASN A 213 -8.97 -5.62 6.68
N ASP A 214 -8.34 -5.22 5.58
CA ASP A 214 -8.29 -3.82 5.16
C ASP A 214 -9.40 -3.52 4.13
N LYS A 215 -10.15 -2.44 4.37
CA LYS A 215 -11.15 -1.91 3.42
C LYS A 215 -10.41 -0.94 2.50
N GLY A 216 -9.98 -1.43 1.32
CA GLY A 216 -9.26 -0.63 0.32
C GLY A 216 -9.98 0.64 -0.13
N LEU A 217 -9.23 1.55 -0.78
CA LEU A 217 -9.57 2.88 -1.36
C LEU A 217 -10.39 3.90 -0.54
N GLY A 218 -11.20 3.48 0.44
CA GLY A 218 -12.06 4.33 1.28
C GLY A 218 -11.67 4.26 2.76
N ARG A 219 -10.37 4.38 3.05
CA ARG A 219 -9.85 4.34 4.43
C ARG A 219 -10.29 5.58 5.20
N SER A 220 -11.10 5.40 6.24
CA SER A 220 -11.34 6.44 7.23
C SER A 220 -10.20 6.44 8.24
N ILE A 221 -9.43 7.51 8.28
CA ILE A 221 -8.41 7.75 9.32
C ILE A 221 -9.00 8.37 10.60
N GLY A 222 -10.33 8.51 10.68
CA GLY A 222 -11.00 9.19 11.78
C GLY A 222 -10.78 8.53 13.15
N HIS A 223 -10.40 7.25 13.19
CA HIS A 223 -10.09 6.50 14.42
C HIS A 223 -8.60 6.54 14.79
N LEU A 224 -7.75 7.15 13.97
CA LEU A 224 -6.31 7.28 14.20
C LEU A 224 -5.98 8.63 14.88
N ALA A 225 -4.82 8.67 15.52
CA ALA A 225 -4.22 9.85 16.12
C ALA A 225 -2.69 9.81 16.00
N LEU A 226 -2.09 10.97 15.75
CA LEU A 226 -0.64 11.18 15.87
C LEU A 226 -0.30 11.51 17.33
N THR A 227 0.81 10.96 17.82
CA THR A 227 1.40 11.33 19.10
C THR A 227 2.93 11.27 19.04
N ARG A 228 3.61 11.92 19.99
CA ARG A 228 5.07 11.86 20.15
C ARG A 228 5.51 10.43 20.41
N TRP A 229 6.45 9.94 19.61
CA TRP A 229 7.12 8.66 19.85
C TRP A 229 7.97 8.73 21.11
N ASP A 230 8.80 9.76 21.21
CA ASP A 230 9.57 10.13 22.40
C ASP A 230 8.98 11.42 23.00
N ALA A 231 8.43 11.34 24.20
CA ALA A 231 7.80 12.47 24.87
C ALA A 231 8.81 13.60 25.21
N GLY A 232 10.08 13.26 25.41
CA GLY A 232 11.15 14.21 25.68
C GLY A 232 11.58 15.05 24.47
N ARG A 233 11.10 14.70 23.27
CA ARG A 233 11.34 15.43 22.02
C ARG A 233 10.06 16.12 21.54
N PRO A 234 10.15 17.27 20.84
CA PRO A 234 8.96 17.93 20.29
C PRO A 234 8.22 17.04 19.28
N ALA A 235 6.97 17.39 18.99
CA ALA A 235 6.16 16.77 17.94
C ALA A 235 6.62 17.24 16.55
N SER A 236 7.81 16.79 16.15
CA SER A 236 8.41 17.01 14.83
C SER A 236 8.17 15.82 13.90
N PRO A 237 8.36 15.94 12.56
CA PRO A 237 8.08 14.85 11.64
C PRO A 237 8.77 13.53 12.03
N GLY A 238 10.05 13.61 12.40
CA GLY A 238 10.88 12.48 12.82
C GLY A 238 10.59 11.91 14.21
N ASN A 239 9.56 12.40 14.90
CA ASN A 239 9.15 11.98 16.24
C ASN A 239 7.65 11.70 16.37
N LEU A 240 6.91 11.59 15.26
CA LEU A 240 5.47 11.34 15.29
C LEU A 240 5.11 9.92 14.85
N VAL A 241 4.41 9.19 15.72
CA VAL A 241 3.87 7.87 15.44
C VAL A 241 2.35 7.95 15.22
N LEU A 242 1.83 7.25 14.21
CA LEU A 242 0.39 7.12 13.97
C LEU A 242 -0.14 5.84 14.63
N LEU A 243 -1.15 5.96 15.47
CA LEU A 243 -1.76 4.87 16.23
C LEU A 243 -3.28 4.97 16.17
N THR A 244 -4.01 3.94 16.60
CA THR A 244 -5.43 4.14 16.94
C THR A 244 -5.54 5.10 18.13
N GLN A 245 -6.68 5.75 18.33
CA GLN A 245 -6.87 6.64 19.48
C GLN A 245 -6.60 5.91 20.80
N GLU A 246 -7.13 4.70 20.99
CA GLU A 246 -6.89 3.87 22.18
C GLU A 246 -5.41 3.53 22.37
N GLU A 247 -4.70 3.20 21.30
CA GLU A 247 -3.26 2.89 21.34
C GLU A 247 -2.41 4.14 21.63
N ALA A 248 -2.80 5.29 21.08
CA ALA A 248 -2.14 6.57 21.34
C ALA A 248 -2.32 6.98 22.81
N ASP A 249 -3.53 6.81 23.36
CA ASP A 249 -3.82 7.08 24.78
C ASP A 249 -3.00 6.16 25.69
N ALA A 250 -2.93 4.87 25.35
CA ALA A 250 -2.09 3.92 26.07
C ALA A 250 -0.59 4.26 25.98
N HIS A 251 -0.11 4.73 24.82
CA HIS A 251 1.27 5.16 24.63
C HIS A 251 1.59 6.42 25.46
N ASP A 252 0.69 7.40 25.46
CA ASP A 252 0.85 8.64 26.22
C ASP A 252 0.83 8.39 27.73
N ALA A 253 0.01 7.45 28.20
CA ALA A 253 -0.06 7.05 29.60
C ALA A 253 1.25 6.44 30.12
N LEU A 254 2.06 5.80 29.26
CA LEU A 254 3.38 5.28 29.65
C LEU A 254 4.32 6.40 30.11
N ALA A 255 4.17 7.60 29.55
CA ALA A 255 4.98 8.78 29.89
C ALA A 255 4.40 9.57 31.08
N GLN A 256 3.07 9.54 31.31
CA GLN A 256 2.41 10.34 32.36
C GLN A 256 2.58 9.82 33.79
N GLY A 257 3.10 8.61 33.99
CA GLY A 257 3.23 7.99 35.31
C GLY A 257 4.21 8.68 36.28
N SER A 258 5.01 9.67 35.86
CA SER A 258 6.04 10.28 36.70
C SER A 258 6.43 11.67 36.20
N GLN A 259 6.42 12.69 37.08
CA GLN A 259 6.79 14.06 36.71
C GLN A 259 8.28 14.19 36.34
N GLY A 260 8.59 14.46 35.06
CA GLY A 260 9.90 14.96 34.60
C GLY A 260 10.52 14.25 33.38
N SER A 261 11.34 14.98 32.60
CA SER A 261 11.94 14.53 31.33
C SER A 261 12.85 13.29 31.41
N VAL A 262 13.36 12.97 32.60
CA VAL A 262 14.20 11.79 32.85
C VAL A 262 13.37 10.50 32.81
N HIS A 263 12.09 10.57 33.19
CA HIS A 263 11.20 9.41 33.23
C HIS A 263 10.58 9.06 31.86
N ASP A 264 10.40 10.05 30.99
CA ASP A 264 9.95 9.82 29.61
C ASP A 264 10.93 8.92 28.83
N ALA A 265 12.23 9.15 29.02
CA ALA A 265 13.28 8.31 28.45
C ALA A 265 13.25 6.87 28.99
N LEU A 266 12.90 6.70 30.27
CA LEU A 266 12.75 5.39 30.92
C LEU A 266 11.52 4.64 30.42
N ALA A 267 10.39 5.33 30.16
CA ALA A 267 9.18 4.73 29.62
C ALA A 267 9.40 4.15 28.22
N LEU A 268 10.08 4.90 27.34
CA LEU A 268 10.40 4.41 26.00
C LEU A 268 11.41 3.26 26.03
N GLN A 269 12.38 3.29 26.95
CA GLN A 269 13.30 2.15 27.17
C GLN A 269 12.55 0.90 27.65
N ALA A 270 11.60 1.04 28.56
CA ALA A 270 10.77 -0.08 29.02
C ALA A 270 9.92 -0.67 27.88
N LEU A 271 9.37 0.18 27.00
CA LEU A 271 8.65 -0.27 25.81
C LEU A 271 9.57 -1.03 24.84
N ARG A 272 10.79 -0.55 24.61
CA ARG A 272 11.81 -1.25 23.79
C ARG A 272 12.15 -2.63 24.34
N ALA A 273 12.22 -2.77 25.67
CA ALA A 273 12.48 -4.05 26.31
C ALA A 273 11.29 -5.03 26.18
N ARG A 274 10.05 -4.52 26.28
CA ARG A 274 8.83 -5.33 26.21
C ARG A 274 8.46 -5.74 24.78
N GLU A 275 8.63 -4.83 23.81
CA GLU A 275 8.12 -4.98 22.44
C GLU A 275 9.19 -4.58 21.38
N PRO A 276 10.36 -5.23 21.36
CA PRO A 276 11.51 -4.81 20.54
C PRO A 276 11.20 -4.78 19.03
N ALA A 277 10.44 -5.76 18.53
CA ALA A 277 10.08 -5.83 17.12
C ALA A 277 9.15 -4.69 16.68
N PHE A 278 8.27 -4.22 17.56
CA PHE A 278 7.40 -3.07 17.29
C PHE A 278 8.20 -1.77 17.26
N CYS A 279 9.03 -1.53 18.28
CA CYS A 279 9.89 -0.35 18.35
C CYS A 279 10.84 -0.27 17.14
N ALA A 280 11.46 -1.39 16.75
CA ALA A 280 12.35 -1.42 15.58
C ALA A 280 11.64 -1.01 14.28
N ARG A 281 10.38 -1.43 14.08
CA ARG A 281 9.59 -1.00 12.90
C ARG A 281 9.30 0.49 12.92
N VAL A 282 8.87 1.01 14.07
CA VAL A 282 8.59 2.46 14.23
C VAL A 282 9.85 3.27 13.98
N GLU A 283 10.98 2.88 14.59
CA GLU A 283 12.25 3.58 14.43
C GLU A 283 12.79 3.52 13.00
N ALA A 284 12.56 2.41 12.28
CA ALA A 284 12.89 2.32 10.86
C ALA A 284 12.05 3.28 9.99
N VAL A 285 10.76 3.45 10.29
CA VAL A 285 9.90 4.45 9.62
C VAL A 285 10.39 5.85 9.93
N LEU A 286 10.54 6.19 11.21
CA LEU A 286 11.01 7.50 11.66
C LEU A 286 12.42 7.83 11.16
N GLY A 287 13.30 6.83 11.02
CA GLY A 287 14.62 7.00 10.42
C GLY A 287 14.53 7.49 8.96
N ARG A 288 13.59 6.96 8.17
CA ARG A 288 13.34 7.44 6.80
C ARG A 288 12.76 8.86 6.78
N VAL A 289 11.83 9.15 7.70
CA VAL A 289 11.26 10.50 7.84
C VAL A 289 12.37 11.52 8.15
N ARG A 290 13.20 11.23 9.14
CA ARG A 290 14.33 12.09 9.53
C ARG A 290 15.30 12.37 8.38
N ALA A 291 15.62 11.35 7.58
CA ALA A 291 16.45 11.52 6.40
C ALA A 291 15.84 12.45 5.34
N GLN A 292 14.51 12.47 5.22
CA GLN A 292 13.79 13.31 4.26
C GLN A 292 13.60 14.75 4.74
N PHE A 293 13.23 14.92 6.02
CA PHE A 293 12.88 16.24 6.59
C PHE A 293 14.04 16.93 7.31
N GLY A 294 15.20 16.28 7.46
CA GLY A 294 16.38 16.87 8.11
C GLY A 294 16.25 17.08 9.62
N CYS A 295 15.49 16.22 10.33
CA CYS A 295 15.15 16.35 11.75
C CYS A 295 15.55 15.14 12.63
#